data_AF-A0A3A4R9N5-F1
#
_entry.id   AF-A0A3A4R9N5-F1
#
_cell.length_a   1.000
_cell.length_b   1.000
_cell.length_c   1.000
_cell.angle_alpha   90.00
_cell.angle_beta   90.00
_cell.angle_gamma   90.00
#
_symmetry.space_group_name_H-M   'P 1'
#
loop_
_entity.id
_entity.type
_entity.pdbx_description
1 polymer ?
#
loop_
_entity_poly.entity_id
_entity_poly.type
_entity_poly.pdbx_seq_one_letter_code
_entity_poly.pdbx_strand_id
1 'polypeptide(L)'
;MPAKKTIRRVLREKSLQVLYAYEMSGDGLQNLLDGILIDITTKSDKEFSTKLVNAVIANRKELDAQISERVNNWEMDRIALIDR
;
A
#
# COMPACT_ATOMS: atom_id res chain seq x y z
N MET A 1 -12.96 -10.86 23.19
CA MET A 1 -12.27 -9.54 23.19
C MET A 1 -11.50 -9.42 21.90
N PRO A 2 -11.61 -8.34 21.10
CA PRO A 2 -10.90 -8.25 19.83
C PRO A 2 -9.38 -8.20 20.09
N ALA A 3 -8.62 -9.02 19.36
CA ALA A 3 -7.18 -9.13 19.51
C ALA A 3 -6.50 -7.75 19.31
N LYS A 4 -5.57 -7.41 20.20
CA LYS A 4 -4.80 -6.15 20.15
C LYS A 4 -4.04 -6.11 18.82
N LYS A 5 -4.46 -5.25 17.89
CA LYS A 5 -3.82 -5.11 16.58
C LYS A 5 -2.38 -4.65 16.77
N THR A 6 -1.41 -5.45 16.33
CA THR A 6 0.01 -5.07 16.39
C THR A 6 0.21 -3.78 15.57
N ILE A 7 0.98 -2.82 16.08
CA ILE A 7 1.22 -1.52 15.42
C ILE A 7 1.65 -1.69 13.94
N ARG A 8 2.51 -2.69 13.67
CA ARG A 8 2.97 -3.04 12.32
C ARG A 8 1.89 -3.54 11.37
N ARG A 9 0.80 -4.10 11.89
CA ARG A 9 -0.36 -4.51 11.09
C ARG A 9 -1.16 -3.27 10.67
N VAL A 10 -1.43 -2.38 11.62
CA VAL A 10 -2.13 -1.10 11.35
C VAL A 10 -1.39 -0.28 10.30
N LEU A 11 -0.07 -0.17 10.42
CA LEU A 11 0.74 0.59 9.47
C LEU A 11 0.71 0.03 8.06
N ARG A 12 0.70 -1.31 7.91
CA ARG A 12 0.57 -1.96 6.58
C ARG A 12 -0.82 -1.76 5.99
N GLU A 13 -1.87 -1.85 6.80
CA GLU A 13 -3.24 -1.59 6.35
C GLU A 13 -3.39 -0.13 5.88
N LYS A 14 -2.81 0.83 6.60
CA LYS A 14 -2.78 2.24 6.16
C LYS A 14 -1.96 2.41 4.87
N SER A 15 -0.82 1.74 4.74
CA SER A 15 -0.04 1.76 3.48
C SER A 15 -0.84 1.20 2.30
N LEU A 16 -1.63 0.14 2.49
CA LEU A 16 -2.51 -0.40 1.46
C LEU A 16 -3.60 0.60 1.05
N GLN A 17 -4.21 1.30 2.02
CA GLN A 17 -5.18 2.36 1.75
C GLN A 17 -4.57 3.49 0.90
N VAL A 18 -3.32 3.89 1.18
CA VAL A 18 -2.61 4.89 0.39
C VAL A 18 -2.37 4.41 -1.04
N LEU A 19 -1.89 3.18 -1.21
CA LEU A 19 -1.65 2.60 -2.54
C LEU A 19 -2.93 2.52 -3.37
N TYR A 20 -4.03 2.06 -2.75
CA TYR A 20 -5.35 2.02 -3.39
C TYR A 20 -5.82 3.41 -3.84
N ALA A 21 -5.74 4.41 -2.96
CA ALA A 21 -6.15 5.77 -3.28
C ALA A 21 -5.26 6.41 -4.35
N TYR A 22 -3.96 6.13 -4.32
CA TYR A 22 -2.99 6.60 -5.32
C TYR A 22 -3.32 6.05 -6.71
N GLU A 23 -3.71 4.79 -6.78
CA GLU A 23 -4.09 4.16 -8.03
C GLU A 23 -5.44 4.63 -8.59
N MET A 24 -6.40 4.92 -7.70
CA MET A 24 -7.74 5.34 -8.10
C MET A 24 -7.78 6.81 -8.53
N SER A 25 -7.14 7.70 -7.75
CA SER A 25 -7.29 9.15 -7.92
C SER A 25 -6.16 9.78 -8.74
N GLY A 26 -4.97 9.18 -8.79
CA GLY A 26 -3.77 9.81 -9.37
C GLY A 26 -3.33 11.10 -8.67
N ASP A 27 -3.92 11.40 -7.50
CA ASP A 27 -3.59 12.56 -6.67
C ASP A 27 -2.13 12.52 -6.20
N GLY A 28 -1.61 13.69 -5.80
CA GLY A 28 -0.28 13.80 -5.24
C GLY A 28 -0.08 12.86 -4.05
N LEU A 29 0.85 11.90 -4.19
CA LEU A 29 1.16 10.86 -3.19
C LEU A 29 1.33 11.42 -1.77
N GLN A 30 1.94 12.61 -1.67
CA GLN A 30 2.16 13.28 -0.39
C GLN A 30 0.85 13.64 0.32
N ASN A 31 -0.14 14.14 -0.42
CA ASN A 31 -1.45 14.49 0.16
C ASN A 31 -2.19 13.25 0.67
N LEU A 32 -2.06 12.12 -0.05
CA LEU A 32 -2.66 10.85 0.36
C LEU A 32 -1.97 10.29 1.63
N LEU A 33 -0.64 10.37 1.69
CA LEU A 33 0.11 9.99 2.88
C LEU A 33 -0.29 10.86 4.09
N ASP A 34 -0.35 12.18 3.92
CA ASP A 34 -0.68 13.10 5.00
C ASP A 34 -2.13 12.92 5.49
N GLY A 35 -3.07 12.69 4.57
CA GLY A 35 -4.48 12.45 4.91
C GLY A 35 -4.71 11.11 5.59
N ILE A 36 -4.15 10.01 5.07
CA ILE A 36 -4.43 8.65 5.56
C ILE A 36 -3.63 8.33 6.83
N LEU A 37 -2.40 8.87 6.95
CA LEU A 37 -1.53 8.67 8.12
C LEU A 37 -1.72 9.75 9.20
N ILE A 38 -2.75 10.59 9.11
CA ILE A 38 -2.98 11.69 10.07
C ILE A 38 -3.07 11.19 11.51
N ASP A 39 -3.69 10.02 11.73
CA ASP A 39 -3.87 9.40 13.04
C ASP A 39 -2.58 8.80 13.64
N ILE A 40 -1.51 8.68 12.85
CA ILE A 40 -0.24 8.13 13.31
C ILE A 40 0.59 9.23 13.96
N THR A 41 0.80 9.15 15.25
CA THR A 41 1.52 10.18 16.02
C THR A 41 3.03 9.97 16.02
N THR A 42 3.50 8.72 15.96
CA THR A 42 4.93 8.40 15.98
C THR A 42 5.58 8.67 14.62
N LYS A 43 6.67 9.45 14.62
CA LYS A 43 7.45 9.75 13.40
C LYS A 43 8.00 8.49 12.74
N SER A 44 8.57 7.56 13.51
CA SER A 44 9.12 6.30 12.98
C SER A 44 8.06 5.42 12.30
N ASP A 45 6.83 5.46 12.80
CA ASP A 45 5.72 4.68 12.24
C ASP A 45 5.23 5.29 10.92
N LYS A 46 5.13 6.63 10.87
CA LYS A 46 4.89 7.38 9.63
C LYS A 46 5.97 7.09 8.59
N GLU A 47 7.23 7.22 8.96
CA GLU A 47 8.38 6.93 8.08
C GLU A 47 8.35 5.51 7.56
N PHE A 48 7.95 4.54 8.39
CA PHE A 48 7.80 3.17 7.94
C PHE A 48 6.72 3.03 6.85
N SER A 49 5.52 3.55 7.08
CA SER A 49 4.43 3.48 6.10
C SER A 49 4.78 4.22 4.82
N THR A 50 5.38 5.41 4.92
CA THR A 50 5.83 6.21 3.78
C THR A 50 6.92 5.49 2.98
N LYS A 51 7.92 4.92 3.65
CA LYS A 51 8.99 4.15 2.99
C LYS A 51 8.44 2.93 2.28
N LEU A 52 7.49 2.22 2.90
CA LEU A 52 6.85 1.06 2.31
C LEU A 52 6.09 1.43 1.03
N VAL A 53 5.25 2.47 1.09
CA VAL A 53 4.48 2.95 -0.07
C VAL A 53 5.41 3.39 -1.21
N ASN A 54 6.42 4.20 -0.91
CA ASN A 54 7.40 4.66 -1.91
C ASN A 54 8.16 3.50 -2.56
N ALA A 55 8.56 2.50 -1.77
CA ALA A 55 9.25 1.33 -2.29
C ALA A 55 8.36 0.51 -3.23
N VAL A 56 7.07 0.33 -2.90
CA VAL A 56 6.12 -0.37 -3.77
C VAL A 56 5.93 0.40 -5.08
N ILE A 57 5.70 1.71 -5.03
CA ILE A 57 5.51 2.53 -6.23
C ILE A 57 6.75 2.52 -7.13
N ALA A 58 7.94 2.67 -6.53
CA ALA A 58 9.21 2.68 -7.28
C ALA A 58 9.51 1.35 -7.97
N ASN A 59 9.13 0.22 -7.36
CA ASN A 59 9.41 -1.12 -7.89
C ASN A 59 8.17 -1.77 -8.53
N ARG A 60 7.09 -1.01 -8.76
CA ARG A 60 5.80 -1.54 -9.20
C ARG A 60 5.89 -2.46 -10.41
N LYS A 61 6.63 -2.05 -11.44
CA LYS A 61 6.79 -2.85 -12.67
C LYS A 61 7.47 -4.20 -12.42
N GLU A 62 8.47 -4.23 -11.55
CA GLU A 62 9.18 -5.45 -11.20
C GLU A 62 8.30 -6.37 -10.35
N LEU A 63 7.59 -5.80 -9.38
CA LEU A 63 6.65 -6.53 -8.53
C LEU A 63 5.50 -7.12 -9.36
N ASP A 64 4.90 -6.33 -10.25
CA ASP A 64 3.83 -6.79 -11.15
C ASP A 64 4.33 -7.92 -12.07
N ALA A 65 5.57 -7.83 -12.59
CA ALA A 65 6.17 -8.90 -13.39
C ALA A 65 6.32 -10.20 -12.57
N GLN A 66 6.89 -10.11 -11.37
CA GLN A 66 7.04 -11.28 -10.48
C GLN A 66 5.69 -11.90 -10.09
N ILE A 67 4.65 -11.09 -9.89
CA ILE A 67 3.29 -11.57 -9.61
C ILE A 67 2.75 -12.29 -10.85
N SER A 68 2.85 -11.68 -12.04
CA SER A 68 2.36 -12.26 -13.29
C SER A 68 2.99 -13.62 -13.63
N GLU A 69 4.27 -13.82 -13.34
CA GLU A 69 4.96 -15.10 -13.53
C GLU A 69 4.35 -16.24 -12.71
N ARG A 70 3.67 -15.92 -11.61
CA ARG A 70 3.07 -16.90 -10.68
C ARG A 70 1.56 -17.04 -10.86
N VAL A 71 0.93 -16.11 -11.58
CA VAL A 71 -0.50 -16.13 -11.88
C VAL A 71 -0.73 -16.93 -13.17
N ASN A 72 -0.89 -18.25 -13.02
CA ASN A 72 -1.17 -19.13 -14.16
C ASN A 72 -2.58 -18.88 -14.71
N ASN A 73 -2.69 -18.64 -16.02
CA ASN A 73 -3.95 -18.51 -16.77
C ASN A 73 -4.88 -17.34 -16.34
N TRP A 74 -4.39 -16.35 -15.60
CA TRP A 74 -5.15 -15.13 -15.29
C TRP A 74 -4.44 -13.90 -15.86
N GLU A 75 -5.18 -13.11 -16.64
CA GLU A 75 -4.72 -11.78 -17.03
C GLU A 75 -4.66 -10.89 -15.78
N MET A 76 -3.51 -10.23 -15.56
CA MET A 76 -3.29 -9.32 -14.42
C MET A 76 -4.38 -8.24 -14.31
N ASP A 77 -5.01 -7.88 -15.44
CA ASP A 77 -6.11 -6.92 -15.52
C ASP A 77 -7.42 -7.40 -14.86
N ARG A 78 -7.53 -8.69 -14.49
CA ARG A 78 -8.71 -9.23 -13.78
C ARG A 78 -8.54 -9.29 -12.27
N ILE A 79 -7.35 -9.00 -11.75
CA ILE A 79 -7.11 -8.93 -10.31
C ILE A 79 -7.72 -7.61 -9.81
N ALA A 80 -8.51 -7.68 -8.74
CA ALA A 80 -9.09 -6.48 -8.16
C ALA A 80 -7.97 -5.55 -7.67
N LEU A 81 -8.18 -4.25 -7.77
CA LEU A 81 -7.17 -3.23 -7.44
C LEU A 81 -6.57 -3.39 -6.04
N ILE A 82 -7.35 -3.91 -5.09
CA ILE A 82 -6.90 -4.15 -3.71
C ILE A 82 -6.11 -5.46 -3.53
N ASP A 83 -6.29 -6.42 -4.44
CA ASP A 83 -5.60 -7.71 -4.43
C ASP A 83 -4.31 -7.69 -5.26
N ARG A 84 -4.08 -6.62 -6.02
CA ARG A 84 -2.87 -6.39 -6.81
C ARG A 84 -1.71 -5.84 -5.97
#